data_AF-A0A6I7ZAI5-F1
#
_entry.id   AF-A0A6I7ZAI5-F1
#
_cell.length_a   1.000
_cell.length_b   1.000
_cell.length_c   1.000
_cell.angle_alpha   90.00
_cell.angle_beta   90.00
_cell.angle_gamma   90.00
#
_symmetry.space_group_name_H-M   'P 1'
#
loop_
_entity.id
_entity.type
_entity.pdbx_description
1 polymer ?
#
loop_
_entity_poly.entity_id
_entity_poly.type
_entity_poly.pdbx_seq_one_letter_code
_entity_poly.pdbx_strand_id
1 'polypeptide(L)'
;MVSAVVVLLAGIYGVYSQLKPDNEQSNTIKEVTVSQLSEVPDYDGQHQTIELNHNRPNFTTKDLSLEQGAWTRFSDLDQLNRVGTANAMLGKEIMPHQERERLYVKPTGWRQKFYNDEPLYNRAHLIAYQFSGENNNLKNLMTGTASLNDPGMNDHEKEIGNYIRKTNHHVRYRVTPFFKGEELVARGVQMEAQSIEDDQISFNLFIYNVQDGIKIDYQNGYSQKE
;
A
#
# COMPACT_ATOMS: atom_id res chain seq x y z
N MET A 1 -45.06 28.14 -14.66
CA MET A 1 -43.67 27.90 -15.09
C MET A 1 -42.75 28.34 -13.97
N VAL A 2 -42.07 27.39 -13.33
CA VAL A 2 -40.90 27.63 -12.48
C VAL A 2 -39.92 26.53 -12.86
N SER A 3 -38.84 26.91 -13.55
CA SER A 3 -37.83 25.98 -14.06
C SER A 3 -36.91 25.51 -12.95
N ALA A 4 -36.73 24.19 -12.89
CA ALA A 4 -35.72 23.53 -12.09
C ALA A 4 -34.33 23.75 -12.71
N VAL A 5 -33.37 24.21 -11.91
CA VAL A 5 -31.95 24.20 -12.26
C VAL A 5 -31.34 22.95 -11.65
N VAL A 6 -31.02 21.99 -12.51
CA VAL A 6 -30.19 20.83 -12.19
C VAL A 6 -28.73 21.29 -12.28
N VAL A 7 -28.03 21.33 -11.16
CA VAL A 7 -26.57 21.55 -11.14
C VAL A 7 -25.89 20.19 -11.28
N LEU A 8 -25.42 19.90 -12.49
CA LEU A 8 -24.53 18.78 -12.79
C LEU A 8 -23.15 19.06 -12.18
N LEU A 9 -22.80 18.35 -11.11
CA LEU A 9 -21.43 18.30 -10.56
C LEU A 9 -20.55 17.36 -11.41
N ALA A 10 -20.33 17.74 -12.67
CA ALA A 10 -19.34 17.12 -13.54
C ALA A 10 -18.26 18.17 -13.85
N GLY A 11 -17.16 18.15 -13.09
CA GLY A 11 -16.05 19.07 -13.38
C GLY A 11 -15.12 19.42 -12.23
N ILE A 12 -14.59 18.45 -11.50
CA ILE A 12 -13.40 18.68 -10.64
C ILE A 12 -12.34 17.59 -10.89
N TYR A 13 -12.13 17.21 -12.15
CA TYR A 13 -11.07 16.25 -12.53
C TYR A 13 -9.99 16.86 -13.43
N GLY A 14 -9.90 18.20 -13.51
CA GLY A 14 -8.96 18.81 -14.44
C GLY A 14 -8.64 20.26 -14.15
N VAL A 15 -7.98 20.54 -13.02
CA VAL A 15 -6.99 21.65 -12.89
C VAL A 15 -6.07 21.33 -11.71
N TYR A 16 -5.07 20.47 -11.91
CA TYR A 16 -3.81 20.49 -11.14
C TYR A 16 -2.71 19.92 -12.04
N SER A 17 -2.48 20.61 -13.15
CA SER A 17 -1.30 20.40 -13.98
C SER A 17 -0.59 21.74 -14.14
N GLN A 18 0.11 22.20 -13.10
CA GLN A 18 1.21 23.15 -13.24
C GLN A 18 2.32 22.84 -12.24
N LEU A 19 3.42 22.33 -12.81
CA LEU A 19 4.82 22.54 -12.42
C LEU A 19 5.26 21.97 -11.05
N LYS A 20 5.74 20.71 -11.07
CA LYS A 20 6.75 20.27 -10.09
C LYS A 20 8.13 20.76 -10.57
N PRO A 21 9.00 21.29 -9.70
CA PRO A 21 10.40 21.49 -10.04
C PRO A 21 11.09 20.14 -10.16
N ASP A 22 11.94 19.98 -11.18
CA ASP A 22 12.89 18.87 -11.28
C ASP A 22 13.82 18.91 -10.07
N ASN A 23 13.56 18.02 -9.12
CA ASN A 23 14.56 17.56 -8.19
C ASN A 23 14.58 16.04 -8.35
N GLU A 24 15.31 15.58 -9.37
CA GLU A 24 15.75 14.18 -9.45
C GLU A 24 16.68 13.90 -8.27
N GLN A 25 16.11 13.70 -7.08
CA GLN A 25 16.67 12.70 -6.19
C GLN A 25 16.29 11.37 -6.83
N SER A 26 17.24 10.84 -7.61
CA SER A 26 17.26 9.43 -7.94
C SER A 26 17.17 8.66 -6.62
N ASN A 27 15.97 8.21 -6.25
CA ASN A 27 15.81 7.12 -5.31
C ASN A 27 16.41 5.92 -6.03
N THR A 28 17.73 5.74 -5.92
CA THR A 28 18.44 4.55 -6.37
C THR A 28 17.83 3.38 -5.61
N ILE A 29 16.88 2.67 -6.23
CA ILE A 29 16.30 1.48 -5.62
C ILE A 29 17.46 0.49 -5.47
N LYS A 30 17.78 0.16 -4.22
CA LYS A 30 18.86 -0.76 -3.93
C LYS A 30 18.35 -2.17 -4.17
N GLU A 31 18.99 -2.86 -5.12
CA GLU A 31 18.76 -4.29 -5.32
C GLU A 31 19.41 -5.07 -4.18
N VAL A 32 18.63 -5.92 -3.51
CA VAL A 32 19.14 -6.84 -2.51
C VAL A 32 18.75 -8.25 -2.91
N THR A 33 19.72 -9.17 -2.95
CA THR A 33 19.45 -10.59 -3.20
C THR A 33 18.86 -11.22 -1.94
N VAL A 34 17.59 -10.93 -1.68
CA VAL A 34 16.79 -11.46 -0.58
C VAL A 34 15.66 -12.30 -1.16
N SER A 35 15.57 -13.54 -0.69
CA SER A 35 14.58 -14.52 -1.15
C SER A 35 13.40 -14.65 -0.19
N GLN A 36 13.60 -14.30 1.09
CA GLN A 36 12.60 -14.36 2.15
C GLN A 36 12.54 -13.06 2.94
N LEU A 37 11.34 -12.68 3.40
CA LEU A 37 11.16 -11.48 4.23
C LEU A 37 12.05 -11.46 5.49
N SER A 38 12.35 -12.63 6.05
CA SER A 38 13.25 -12.77 7.21
C SER A 38 14.69 -12.34 6.93
N GLU A 39 15.10 -12.28 5.67
CA GLU A 39 16.45 -11.88 5.25
C GLU A 39 16.53 -10.40 4.88
N VAL A 40 15.40 -9.67 4.88
CA VAL A 40 15.38 -8.23 4.61
C VAL A 40 16.26 -7.51 5.65
N PRO A 41 17.29 -6.76 5.22
CA PRO A 41 18.18 -6.07 6.14
C PRO A 41 17.44 -4.97 6.90
N ASP A 42 18.01 -4.51 8.01
CA ASP A 42 17.53 -3.29 8.64
C ASP A 42 17.66 -2.09 7.69
N TYR A 43 16.76 -1.12 7.85
CA TYR A 43 16.77 0.12 7.06
C TYR A 43 18.14 0.79 7.18
N ASP A 44 18.73 1.15 6.03
CA ASP A 44 20.09 1.70 5.97
C ASP A 44 20.14 3.23 6.18
N GLY A 45 18.99 3.86 6.46
CA GLY A 45 18.87 5.30 6.62
C GLY A 45 18.67 6.07 5.30
N GLN A 46 18.74 5.39 4.15
CA GLN A 46 18.71 6.04 2.84
C GLN A 46 17.62 5.49 1.90
N HIS A 47 17.51 4.16 1.80
CA HIS A 47 16.66 3.51 0.79
C HIS A 47 15.37 2.98 1.39
N GLN A 48 14.30 3.78 1.34
CA GLN A 48 13.00 3.36 1.90
C GLN A 48 12.38 2.18 1.12
N THR A 49 12.70 2.03 -0.16
CA THR A 49 12.25 0.92 -0.99
C THR A 49 13.44 0.14 -1.51
N ILE A 50 13.36 -1.18 -1.45
CA ILE A 50 14.34 -2.10 -2.04
C ILE A 50 13.64 -3.12 -2.93
N GLU A 51 14.34 -3.61 -3.94
CA GLU A 51 13.89 -4.71 -4.77
C GLU A 51 14.20 -6.05 -4.11
N LEU A 52 13.21 -6.95 -4.11
CA LEU A 52 13.37 -8.33 -3.69
C LEU A 52 13.37 -9.23 -4.92
N ASN A 53 14.11 -10.34 -4.87
CA ASN A 53 14.11 -11.36 -5.92
C ASN A 53 14.29 -10.78 -7.34
N HIS A 54 15.24 -9.86 -7.54
CA HIS A 54 15.46 -9.17 -8.83
C HIS A 54 14.20 -8.47 -9.36
N ASN A 55 13.41 -7.90 -8.45
CA ASN A 55 12.11 -7.28 -8.72
C ASN A 55 11.07 -8.24 -9.35
N ARG A 56 11.22 -9.56 -9.14
CA ARG A 56 10.31 -10.58 -9.69
C ARG A 56 9.31 -11.08 -8.66
N PRO A 57 8.00 -11.00 -8.92
CA PRO A 57 6.97 -11.62 -8.08
C PRO A 57 7.20 -13.14 -7.96
N ASN A 58 6.84 -13.70 -6.81
CA ASN A 58 6.94 -15.15 -6.58
C ASN A 58 5.54 -15.81 -6.63
N PHE A 59 4.80 -15.54 -7.71
CA PHE A 59 3.49 -16.14 -7.98
C PHE A 59 3.64 -17.45 -8.73
N THR A 60 2.90 -18.48 -8.31
CA THR A 60 2.79 -19.73 -9.05
C THR A 60 1.83 -19.58 -10.23
N THR A 61 1.88 -20.47 -11.23
CA THR A 61 0.89 -20.48 -12.32
C THR A 61 -0.55 -20.57 -11.81
N LYS A 62 -0.77 -21.23 -10.67
CA LYS A 62 -2.10 -21.30 -10.02
C LYS A 62 -2.53 -19.95 -9.45
N ASP A 63 -1.61 -19.17 -8.89
CA ASP A 63 -1.90 -17.83 -8.38
C ASP A 63 -2.34 -16.86 -9.49
N LEU A 64 -1.88 -17.09 -10.72
CA LEU A 64 -2.16 -16.26 -11.89
C LEU A 64 -3.48 -16.63 -12.59
N SER A 65 -4.20 -17.63 -12.12
CA SER A 65 -5.46 -18.08 -12.73
C SER A 65 -6.61 -17.08 -12.50
N LEU A 66 -7.36 -16.78 -13.56
CA LEU A 66 -8.59 -15.98 -13.54
C LEU A 66 -9.86 -16.82 -13.35
N GLU A 67 -9.76 -18.12 -13.05
CA GLU A 67 -10.94 -18.99 -12.84
C GLU A 67 -11.91 -18.46 -11.76
N GLN A 68 -11.41 -17.67 -10.80
CA GLN A 68 -12.19 -17.07 -9.72
C GLN A 68 -12.56 -15.59 -9.97
N GLY A 69 -12.24 -15.05 -11.15
CA GLY A 69 -12.37 -13.62 -11.46
C GLY A 69 -11.52 -12.73 -10.56
N ALA A 70 -11.89 -11.45 -10.42
CA ALA A 70 -11.30 -10.59 -9.40
C ALA A 70 -11.84 -10.90 -7.98
N TRP A 71 -10.96 -10.83 -6.99
CA TRP A 71 -11.26 -11.13 -5.59
C TRP A 71 -10.24 -10.50 -4.65
N THR A 72 -10.60 -10.35 -3.38
CA THR A 72 -9.68 -10.05 -2.28
C THR A 72 -9.80 -11.11 -1.19
N ARG A 73 -8.68 -11.40 -0.52
CA ARG A 73 -8.59 -12.31 0.63
C ARG A 73 -7.60 -11.77 1.64
N PHE A 74 -8.04 -11.67 2.89
CA PHE A 74 -7.23 -11.21 4.00
C PHE A 74 -7.00 -12.36 4.97
N SER A 75 -5.76 -12.54 5.43
CA SER A 75 -5.46 -13.44 6.54
C SER A 75 -6.26 -13.05 7.79
N ASP A 76 -6.55 -14.04 8.62
CA ASP A 76 -6.97 -13.77 10.00
C ASP A 76 -5.88 -12.99 10.73
N LEU A 77 -6.31 -12.22 11.73
CA LEU A 77 -5.36 -11.57 12.63
C LEU A 77 -4.60 -12.64 13.40
N ASP A 78 -3.31 -12.41 13.65
CA ASP A 78 -2.51 -13.35 14.44
C ASP A 78 -2.82 -13.26 15.95
N GLN A 79 -2.09 -14.01 16.77
CA GLN A 79 -2.30 -14.05 18.23
C GLN A 79 -2.04 -12.71 18.94
N LEU A 80 -1.36 -11.77 18.29
CA LEU A 80 -1.13 -10.41 18.77
C LEU A 80 -2.13 -9.41 18.15
N ASN A 81 -3.13 -9.91 17.43
CA ASN A 81 -4.12 -9.16 16.63
C ASN A 81 -3.50 -8.38 15.45
N ARG A 82 -2.32 -8.78 14.97
CA ARG A 82 -1.66 -8.13 13.84
C ARG A 82 -2.26 -8.61 12.53
N VAL A 83 -2.29 -7.72 11.55
CA VAL A 83 -2.67 -8.08 10.17
C VAL A 83 -1.68 -9.08 9.57
N GLY A 84 -2.19 -10.02 8.79
CA GLY A 84 -1.38 -10.93 7.98
C GLY A 84 -1.33 -10.53 6.51
N THR A 85 -0.92 -11.46 5.66
CA THR A 85 -0.87 -11.25 4.21
C THR A 85 -2.26 -10.95 3.62
N ALA A 86 -2.33 -9.95 2.76
CA ALA A 86 -3.49 -9.69 1.93
C ALA A 86 -3.20 -10.11 0.48
N ASN A 87 -4.14 -10.84 -0.12
CA ASN A 87 -4.07 -11.29 -1.51
C ASN A 87 -5.24 -10.71 -2.29
N ALA A 88 -5.00 -10.43 -3.57
CA ALA A 88 -6.05 -10.09 -4.49
C ALA A 88 -5.73 -10.55 -5.92
N MET A 89 -6.79 -10.85 -6.66
CA MET A 89 -6.82 -10.67 -8.11
C MET A 89 -7.57 -9.37 -8.36
N LEU A 90 -6.85 -8.34 -8.77
CA LEU A 90 -7.41 -7.01 -8.99
C LEU A 90 -8.01 -6.93 -10.38
N GLY A 91 -9.19 -6.33 -10.48
CA GLY A 91 -9.92 -6.10 -11.72
C GLY A 91 -10.92 -4.96 -11.54
N LYS A 92 -11.44 -4.45 -12.64
CA LYS A 92 -12.35 -3.29 -12.63
C LYS A 92 -13.68 -3.58 -11.94
N GLU A 93 -14.10 -4.85 -11.94
CA GLU A 93 -15.36 -5.35 -11.42
C GLU A 93 -15.48 -5.32 -9.89
N ILE A 94 -14.36 -5.30 -9.16
CA ILE A 94 -14.33 -5.19 -7.68
C ILE A 94 -13.95 -3.78 -7.19
N MET A 95 -13.67 -2.86 -8.11
CA MET A 95 -13.37 -1.47 -7.73
C MET A 95 -14.63 -0.78 -7.20
N PRO A 96 -14.54 0.01 -6.12
CA PRO A 96 -15.70 0.64 -5.53
C PRO A 96 -16.30 1.73 -6.43
N HIS A 97 -17.62 1.87 -6.36
CA HIS A 97 -18.36 2.99 -6.94
C HIS A 97 -18.81 4.01 -5.90
N GLN A 98 -18.74 3.65 -4.61
CA GLN A 98 -19.12 4.52 -3.51
C GLN A 98 -17.93 5.40 -3.08
N GLU A 99 -18.22 6.47 -2.35
CA GLU A 99 -17.18 7.29 -1.75
C GLU A 99 -16.55 6.58 -0.54
N ARG A 100 -15.26 6.83 -0.33
CA ARG A 100 -14.52 6.31 0.82
C ARG A 100 -15.05 6.93 2.10
N GLU A 101 -15.23 6.10 3.13
CA GLU A 101 -15.63 6.56 4.44
C GLU A 101 -14.42 6.92 5.31
N ARG A 102 -14.68 7.65 6.40
CA ARG A 102 -13.64 7.93 7.40
C ARG A 102 -13.19 6.63 8.06
N LEU A 103 -11.87 6.42 8.10
CA LEU A 103 -11.27 5.33 8.85
C LEU A 103 -11.18 5.66 10.35
N TYR A 104 -11.61 4.74 11.20
CA TYR A 104 -11.63 4.91 12.65
C TYR A 104 -10.91 3.79 13.42
N VAL A 105 -10.79 2.58 12.85
CA VAL A 105 -10.15 1.44 13.53
C VAL A 105 -8.70 1.75 13.90
N LYS A 106 -8.21 1.19 15.00
CA LYS A 106 -6.82 1.40 15.46
C LYS A 106 -6.10 0.05 15.38
N PRO A 107 -5.21 -0.15 14.40
CA PRO A 107 -4.40 -1.36 14.30
C PRO A 107 -3.45 -1.52 15.49
N THR A 108 -2.75 -2.64 15.54
CA THR A 108 -1.71 -2.89 16.55
C THR A 108 -0.65 -1.79 16.55
N GLY A 109 -0.12 -1.47 17.74
CA GLY A 109 0.89 -0.42 17.90
C GLY A 109 0.40 1.01 17.61
N TRP A 110 -0.91 1.25 17.46
CA TRP A 110 -1.42 2.60 17.20
C TRP A 110 -1.17 3.56 18.36
N ARG A 111 -0.13 4.40 18.23
CA ARG A 111 0.22 5.48 19.18
C ARG A 111 0.48 6.78 18.43
N GLN A 112 -0.60 7.47 18.10
CA GLN A 112 -0.52 8.65 17.25
C GLN A 112 0.23 9.81 17.91
N LYS A 113 1.09 10.47 17.13
CA LYS A 113 1.76 11.72 17.46
C LYS A 113 1.87 12.60 16.23
N PHE A 114 2.01 13.90 16.45
CA PHE A 114 2.15 14.89 15.39
C PHE A 114 3.57 15.45 15.42
N TYR A 115 4.15 15.63 14.24
CA TYR A 115 5.45 16.25 14.04
C TYR A 115 5.30 17.32 12.97
N ASN A 116 5.61 18.57 13.33
CA ASN A 116 5.38 19.74 12.47
C ASN A 116 3.91 19.80 11.99
N ASP A 117 2.96 19.61 12.92
CA ASP A 117 1.51 19.57 12.70
C ASP A 117 0.99 18.48 11.75
N GLU A 118 1.86 17.58 11.29
CA GLU A 118 1.48 16.42 10.47
C GLU A 118 1.38 15.14 11.30
N PRO A 119 0.37 14.27 11.05
CA PRO A 119 0.23 12.99 11.73
C PRO A 119 1.36 12.02 11.34
N LEU A 120 1.97 11.35 12.31
CA LEU A 120 2.96 10.30 12.03
C LEU A 120 2.31 9.08 11.38
N TYR A 121 1.27 8.53 12.01
CA TYR A 121 0.67 7.27 11.57
C TYR A 121 -0.61 7.47 10.78
N ASN A 122 -0.68 6.73 9.68
CA ASN A 122 -1.85 6.47 8.88
C ASN A 122 -2.37 5.05 9.15
N ARG A 123 -3.67 4.87 8.90
CA ARG A 123 -4.28 3.54 8.81
C ARG A 123 -4.00 3.05 7.40
N ALA A 124 -2.82 2.49 7.19
CA ALA A 124 -2.35 2.07 5.89
C ALA A 124 -3.10 0.80 5.47
N HIS A 125 -3.73 0.87 4.29
CA HIS A 125 -4.40 -0.26 3.68
C HIS A 125 -3.37 -1.23 3.10
N LEU A 126 -3.59 -2.55 3.23
CA LEU A 126 -2.78 -3.54 2.52
C LEU A 126 -3.27 -3.67 1.07
N ILE A 127 -4.59 -3.72 0.89
CA ILE A 127 -5.26 -3.57 -0.41
C ILE A 127 -6.01 -2.25 -0.36
N ALA A 128 -5.52 -1.26 -1.11
CA ALA A 128 -6.10 0.09 -1.12
C ALA A 128 -7.61 0.09 -1.39
N TYR A 129 -8.31 1.07 -0.80
CA TYR A 129 -9.74 1.28 -1.00
C TYR A 129 -10.11 1.28 -2.49
N GLN A 130 -9.31 1.94 -3.34
CA GLN A 130 -9.58 2.06 -4.77
C GLN A 130 -9.67 0.72 -5.54
N PHE A 131 -9.21 -0.37 -4.93
CA PHE A 131 -9.20 -1.71 -5.50
C PHE A 131 -10.32 -2.62 -4.99
N SER A 132 -10.82 -2.38 -3.78
CA SER A 132 -11.70 -3.33 -3.08
C SER A 132 -12.91 -2.72 -2.40
N GLY A 133 -12.91 -1.40 -2.19
CA GLY A 133 -13.94 -0.71 -1.40
C GLY A 133 -13.85 -0.94 0.10
N GLU A 134 -12.87 -1.69 0.59
CA GLU A 134 -12.72 -2.01 2.00
C GLU A 134 -12.33 -0.77 2.82
N ASN A 135 -13.22 -0.30 3.69
CA ASN A 135 -12.95 0.83 4.59
C ASN A 135 -12.29 0.36 5.88
N ASN A 136 -13.09 0.01 6.90
CA ASN A 136 -12.66 -0.23 8.27
C ASN A 136 -12.42 -1.72 8.59
N ASN A 137 -11.91 -2.48 7.62
CA ASN A 137 -11.59 -3.89 7.78
C ASN A 137 -10.29 -4.05 8.58
N LEU A 138 -10.39 -4.54 9.82
CA LEU A 138 -9.25 -4.74 10.72
C LEU A 138 -8.18 -5.67 10.14
N LYS A 139 -8.54 -6.58 9.22
CA LYS A 139 -7.59 -7.49 8.55
C LYS A 139 -6.84 -6.83 7.39
N ASN A 140 -7.22 -5.61 7.00
CA ASN A 140 -6.67 -4.87 5.87
C ASN A 140 -6.02 -3.53 6.28
N LEU A 141 -5.93 -3.22 7.58
CA LEU A 141 -5.40 -1.95 8.07
C LEU A 141 -4.26 -2.16 9.06
N MET A 142 -3.10 -1.58 8.77
CA MET A 142 -1.94 -1.57 9.66
C MET A 142 -1.57 -0.15 10.11
N THR A 143 -0.83 -0.06 11.21
CA THR A 143 -0.16 1.18 11.61
C THR A 143 1.04 1.40 10.69
N GLY A 144 0.88 2.29 9.71
CA GLY A 144 1.95 2.70 8.79
C GLY A 144 2.29 4.17 8.99
N THR A 145 3.55 4.56 8.80
CA THR A 145 3.92 5.98 8.76
C THR A 145 3.26 6.70 7.59
N ALA A 146 3.20 8.03 7.67
CA ALA A 146 2.76 8.86 6.57
C ALA A 146 3.58 8.56 5.31
N SER A 147 4.92 8.48 5.41
CA SER A 147 5.79 8.21 4.27
C SER A 147 5.61 6.80 3.66
N LEU A 148 5.41 5.76 4.49
CA LEU A 148 5.13 4.41 4.00
C LEU A 148 3.83 4.40 3.22
N ASN A 149 2.79 5.03 3.78
CA ASN A 149 1.49 5.09 3.14
C ASN A 149 1.56 5.90 1.83
N ASP A 150 2.18 7.08 1.84
CA ASP A 150 2.33 7.98 0.69
C ASP A 150 3.64 8.79 0.82
N PRO A 151 4.58 8.71 -0.13
CA PRO A 151 4.46 8.07 -1.44
C PRO A 151 4.66 6.55 -1.46
N GLY A 152 5.22 5.93 -0.42
CA GLY A 152 5.76 4.57 -0.45
C GLY A 152 4.89 3.55 -1.18
N MET A 153 3.73 3.20 -0.61
CA MET A 153 2.79 2.26 -1.25
C MET A 153 1.98 2.94 -2.37
N ASN A 154 1.49 4.15 -2.12
CA ASN A 154 0.51 4.82 -2.97
C ASN A 154 0.98 5.06 -4.41
N ASP A 155 2.27 5.28 -4.64
CA ASP A 155 2.78 5.50 -6.00
C ASP A 155 2.63 4.25 -6.88
N HIS A 156 2.94 3.06 -6.34
CA HIS A 156 2.71 1.78 -7.03
C HIS A 156 1.21 1.47 -7.17
N GLU A 157 0.41 1.78 -6.15
CA GLU A 157 -1.04 1.56 -6.19
C GLU A 157 -1.73 2.45 -7.23
N LYS A 158 -1.28 3.70 -7.42
CA LYS A 158 -1.77 4.58 -8.50
C LYS A 158 -1.45 3.99 -9.88
N GLU A 159 -0.24 3.46 -10.06
CA GLU A 159 0.17 2.83 -11.32
C GLU A 159 -0.73 1.66 -11.69
N ILE A 160 -0.88 0.70 -10.76
CA ILE A 160 -1.78 -0.46 -10.92
C ILE A 160 -3.23 -0.01 -11.18
N GLY A 161 -3.73 0.95 -10.40
CA GLY A 161 -5.10 1.45 -10.55
C GLY A 161 -5.34 2.12 -11.91
N ASN A 162 -4.37 2.88 -12.40
CA ASN A 162 -4.42 3.49 -13.72
C ASN A 162 -4.37 2.44 -14.84
N TYR A 163 -3.51 1.43 -14.69
CA TYR A 163 -3.42 0.31 -15.62
C TYR A 163 -4.77 -0.40 -15.76
N ILE A 164 -5.35 -0.89 -14.66
CA ILE A 164 -6.65 -1.59 -14.64
C ILE A 164 -7.75 -0.74 -15.29
N ARG A 165 -7.82 0.56 -14.97
CA ARG A 165 -8.87 1.46 -15.52
C ARG A 165 -8.76 1.65 -17.03
N LYS A 166 -7.54 1.71 -17.55
CA LYS A 166 -7.26 1.97 -18.97
C LYS A 166 -7.42 0.72 -19.83
N THR A 167 -6.95 -0.43 -19.35
CA THR A 167 -6.87 -1.65 -20.16
C THR A 167 -8.03 -2.62 -19.89
N ASN A 168 -8.70 -2.49 -18.73
CA ASN A 168 -9.65 -3.48 -18.23
C ASN A 168 -9.01 -4.86 -18.00
N HIS A 169 -7.68 -4.90 -17.82
CA HIS A 169 -6.91 -6.10 -17.46
C HIS A 169 -6.92 -6.34 -15.95
N HIS A 170 -6.40 -7.50 -15.56
CA HIS A 170 -6.25 -7.92 -14.17
C HIS A 170 -4.80 -7.84 -13.69
N VAL A 171 -4.63 -7.71 -12.38
CA VAL A 171 -3.33 -7.73 -11.71
C VAL A 171 -3.41 -8.66 -10.50
N ARG A 172 -2.60 -9.71 -10.50
CA ARG A 172 -2.36 -10.50 -9.29
C ARG A 172 -1.53 -9.66 -8.33
N TYR A 173 -2.06 -9.41 -7.12
CA TYR A 173 -1.47 -8.50 -6.15
C TYR A 173 -1.41 -9.11 -4.76
N ARG A 174 -0.26 -9.00 -4.08
CA ARG A 174 -0.06 -9.50 -2.71
C ARG A 174 0.71 -8.49 -1.89
N VAL A 175 0.21 -8.18 -0.69
CA VAL A 175 0.90 -7.34 0.29
C VAL A 175 1.10 -8.12 1.58
N THR A 176 2.36 -8.26 2.00
CA THR A 176 2.75 -9.00 3.19
C THR A 176 3.46 -8.07 4.18
N PRO A 177 2.81 -7.71 5.30
CA PRO A 177 3.47 -7.00 6.39
C PRO A 177 4.58 -7.84 7.01
N PHE A 178 5.70 -7.22 7.36
CA PHE A 178 6.81 -7.87 8.06
C PHE A 178 6.94 -7.34 9.49
N PHE A 179 6.74 -8.21 10.47
CA PHE A 179 6.96 -7.94 11.90
C PHE A 179 8.14 -8.76 12.41
N LYS A 180 9.04 -8.19 13.23
CA LYS A 180 10.09 -8.98 13.91
C LYS A 180 9.60 -9.41 15.29
N GLY A 181 9.64 -10.72 15.56
CA GLY A 181 9.22 -11.26 16.86
C GLY A 181 7.81 -10.82 17.26
N GLU A 182 7.70 -10.25 18.46
CA GLU A 182 6.43 -9.78 19.05
C GLU A 182 6.13 -8.29 18.78
N GLU A 183 6.80 -7.67 17.80
CA GLU A 183 6.55 -6.27 17.43
C GLU A 183 5.10 -6.04 17.02
N LEU A 184 4.53 -4.93 17.47
CA LEU A 184 3.15 -4.53 17.17
C LEU A 184 3.03 -3.59 15.97
N VAL A 185 4.15 -3.03 15.50
CA VAL A 185 4.24 -2.23 14.28
C VAL A 185 5.13 -2.96 13.28
N ALA A 186 4.68 -3.10 12.04
CA ALA A 186 5.46 -3.75 11.00
C ALA A 186 6.70 -2.92 10.67
N ARG A 187 7.82 -3.57 10.37
CA ARG A 187 9.04 -2.96 9.84
C ARG A 187 8.88 -2.44 8.42
N GLY A 188 7.87 -2.92 7.70
CA GLY A 188 7.55 -2.58 6.34
C GLY A 188 6.56 -3.55 5.74
N VAL A 189 6.35 -3.44 4.44
CA VAL A 189 5.55 -4.39 3.64
C VAL A 189 6.35 -4.86 2.45
N GLN A 190 6.20 -6.14 2.11
CA GLN A 190 6.47 -6.61 0.77
C GLN A 190 5.23 -6.38 -0.10
N MET A 191 5.42 -5.82 -1.29
CA MET A 191 4.40 -5.66 -2.32
C MET A 191 4.83 -6.44 -3.56
N GLU A 192 3.97 -7.34 -4.02
CA GLU A 192 4.13 -8.11 -5.25
C GLU A 192 2.96 -7.83 -6.19
N ALA A 193 3.24 -7.52 -7.45
CA ALA A 193 2.22 -7.31 -8.48
C ALA A 193 2.62 -7.95 -9.81
N GLN A 194 1.67 -8.55 -10.51
CA GLN A 194 1.85 -9.08 -11.87
C GLN A 194 0.56 -8.94 -12.68
N SER A 195 0.61 -8.27 -13.84
CA SER A 195 -0.49 -8.25 -14.80
C SER A 195 -0.73 -9.64 -15.40
N ILE A 196 -1.99 -9.98 -15.71
CA ILE A 196 -2.35 -11.33 -16.20
C ILE A 196 -2.38 -11.42 -17.72
N GLU A 197 -2.96 -10.42 -18.38
CA GLU A 197 -3.17 -10.41 -19.84
C GLU A 197 -1.92 -9.98 -20.62
N ASP A 198 -1.00 -9.29 -19.96
CA ASP A 198 0.27 -8.83 -20.51
C ASP A 198 1.35 -8.69 -19.41
N ASP A 199 2.53 -8.22 -19.77
CA ASP A 199 3.68 -8.08 -18.87
C ASP A 199 3.95 -6.61 -18.46
N GLN A 200 2.96 -5.71 -18.51
CA GLN A 200 3.15 -4.28 -18.23
C GLN A 200 3.35 -3.97 -16.74
N ILE A 201 2.78 -4.77 -15.84
CA ILE A 201 2.96 -4.66 -14.39
C ILE A 201 3.71 -5.90 -13.90
N SER A 202 4.90 -5.71 -13.35
CA SER A 202 5.64 -6.79 -12.67
C SER A 202 6.63 -6.19 -11.69
N PHE A 203 6.43 -6.43 -10.39
CA PHE A 203 7.39 -6.01 -9.37
C PHE A 203 7.31 -6.84 -8.08
N ASN A 204 8.41 -6.84 -7.33
CA ASN A 204 8.52 -7.39 -5.99
C ASN A 204 9.42 -6.48 -5.15
N LEU A 205 8.78 -5.70 -4.29
CA LEU A 205 9.41 -4.62 -3.54
C LEU A 205 9.20 -4.81 -2.04
N PHE A 206 10.16 -4.35 -1.24
CA PHE A 206 9.96 -4.11 0.18
C PHE A 206 10.01 -2.62 0.47
N ILE A 207 9.01 -2.11 1.18
CA ILE A 207 8.90 -0.70 1.55
C ILE A 207 8.96 -0.59 3.07
N TYR A 208 10.00 0.08 3.57
CA TYR A 208 10.24 0.26 5.00
C TYR A 208 9.21 1.21 5.63
N ASN A 209 8.71 0.82 6.81
CA ASN A 209 7.82 1.61 7.64
C ASN A 209 8.62 2.61 8.49
N VAL A 210 9.12 3.64 7.82
CA VAL A 210 10.02 4.66 8.40
C VAL A 210 9.43 6.05 8.21
N GLN A 211 9.98 7.07 8.87
CA GLN A 211 9.62 8.46 8.64
C GLN A 211 10.88 9.28 8.87
N ASP A 212 11.23 10.14 7.93
CA ASP A 212 12.45 10.94 8.02
C ASP A 212 12.51 11.74 9.34
N GLY A 213 13.67 11.65 10.01
CA GLY A 213 13.93 12.28 11.31
C GLY A 213 13.12 11.72 12.49
N ILE A 214 12.46 10.56 12.36
CA ILE A 214 11.64 9.96 13.42
C ILE A 214 12.10 8.54 13.73
N LYS A 215 12.48 8.31 14.99
CA LYS A 215 12.74 6.97 15.53
C LYS A 215 11.44 6.35 16.05
N ILE A 216 11.15 5.14 15.57
CA ILE A 216 9.97 4.35 15.97
C ILE A 216 10.41 3.18 16.85
N ASP A 217 9.72 3.00 17.97
CA ASP A 217 9.74 1.76 18.74
C ASP A 217 8.69 0.80 18.18
N TYR A 218 9.14 -0.14 17.34
CA TYR A 218 8.25 -1.10 16.67
C TYR A 218 7.57 -2.07 17.64
N GLN A 219 8.07 -2.20 18.87
CA GLN A 219 7.46 -3.07 19.87
C GLN A 219 6.07 -2.57 20.29
N ASN A 220 5.85 -1.26 20.32
CA ASN A 220 4.62 -0.68 20.85
C ASN A 220 4.08 0.55 20.10
N GLY A 221 4.82 1.04 19.10
CA GLY A 221 4.51 2.19 18.25
C GLY A 221 4.85 3.55 18.84
N TYR A 222 5.53 3.63 19.99
CA TYR A 222 6.06 4.90 20.48
C TYR A 222 7.03 5.53 19.47
N SER A 223 7.10 6.86 19.45
CA SER A 223 8.00 7.58 18.56
C SER A 223 8.59 8.84 19.19
N GLN A 224 9.79 9.19 18.73
CA GLN A 224 10.50 10.41 19.08
C GLN A 224 11.26 10.95 17.87
N LYS A 225 11.59 12.25 17.90
CA LYS A 225 12.54 12.80 16.92
C LYS A 225 13.90 12.16 17.12
N GLU A 226 14.62 11.95 16.02
CA GLU A 226 16.05 11.60 16.03
C GLU A 226 16.92 12.74 16.56
#